data_AF-A0A956NZZ3-F1
#
_entry.id   AF-A0A956NZZ3-F1
#
_cell.length_a   1.000
_cell.length_b   1.000
_cell.length_c   1.000
_cell.angle_alpha   90.00
_cell.angle_beta   90.00
_cell.angle_gamma   90.00
#
_symmetry.space_group_name_H-M   'P 1'
#
loop_
_entity.id
_entity.type
_entity.pdbx_description
1 polymer ?
#
loop_
_entity_poly.entity_id
_entity_poly.type
_entity_poly.pdbx_seq_one_letter_code
_entity_poly.pdbx_strand_id
1 'polypeptide(L)'
;MNNFTNSINTGFNSFMGFLPTLLGAIALVLLAWIIAIAVRKGSRKGLKAAGFNRLLTKWGLTNTNEQADDTIDSISKVLYYLVWLIFIPGILSMLGLNAIASPLTNMFDSALSFLPNLLAAAVILAFGIFIGRFVKNLVYNLLITLNIDKWIAKMTSSEEVTDNVVPSVSQKMTIAKVLSNIVYIIILVPIITVALETLN
;
A
#
# COMPACT_ATOMS: atom_id res chain seq x y z
N MET A 1 64.01 -15.61 13.03
CA MET A 1 62.86 -16.48 12.70
C MET A 1 61.57 -16.15 13.45
N ASN A 2 61.60 -15.38 14.54
CA ASN A 2 60.41 -15.16 15.40
C ASN A 2 59.28 -14.33 14.74
N ASN A 3 59.61 -13.45 13.79
CA ASN A 3 58.61 -12.58 13.13
C ASN A 3 57.66 -13.38 12.20
N PHE A 4 58.16 -14.42 11.54
CA PHE A 4 57.34 -15.25 10.65
C PHE A 4 56.30 -16.07 11.44
N THR A 5 56.75 -16.72 12.51
CA THR A 5 55.87 -17.48 13.42
C THR A 5 54.82 -16.58 14.07
N ASN A 6 55.19 -15.36 14.47
CA ASN A 6 54.25 -14.41 15.05
C ASN A 6 53.20 -13.93 14.03
N SER A 7 53.59 -13.68 12.77
CA SER A 7 52.66 -13.33 11.70
C SER A 7 51.68 -14.46 11.37
N ILE A 8 52.17 -15.71 11.31
CA ILE A 8 51.30 -16.89 11.11
C ILE A 8 50.32 -17.06 12.27
N ASN A 9 50.80 -16.97 13.51
CA ASN A 9 49.95 -17.11 14.69
C ASN A 9 48.89 -16.00 14.76
N THR A 10 49.24 -14.77 14.36
CA THR A 10 48.29 -13.65 14.29
C THR A 10 47.25 -13.86 13.20
N GLY A 11 47.66 -14.30 12.00
CA GLY A 11 46.74 -14.64 10.92
C GLY A 11 45.80 -15.79 11.28
N PHE A 12 46.33 -16.85 11.90
CA PHE A 12 45.56 -18.00 12.36
C PHE A 12 44.54 -17.63 13.44
N ASN A 13 44.94 -16.81 14.43
CA ASN A 13 44.03 -16.35 15.48
C ASN A 13 42.94 -15.44 14.92
N SER A 14 43.25 -14.56 13.97
CA SER A 14 42.25 -13.74 13.26
C SER A 14 41.27 -14.61 12.45
N PHE A 15 41.77 -15.65 11.78
CA PHE A 15 40.93 -16.60 11.06
C PHE A 15 40.01 -17.40 12.00
N MET A 16 40.55 -17.93 13.11
CA MET A 16 39.74 -18.63 14.11
C MET A 16 38.72 -17.71 14.79
N GLY A 17 39.04 -16.43 14.98
CA GLY A 17 38.10 -15.43 15.46
C GLY A 17 36.96 -15.11 14.47
N PHE A 18 37.17 -15.38 13.18
CA PHE A 18 36.16 -15.17 12.13
C PHE A 18 35.21 -16.36 11.97
N LEU A 19 35.57 -17.57 12.41
CA LEU A 19 34.70 -18.75 12.32
C LEU A 19 33.35 -18.55 13.05
N PRO A 20 33.31 -18.10 14.32
CA PRO A 20 32.05 -17.88 15.03
C PRO A 20 31.17 -16.82 14.36
N THR A 21 31.75 -15.71 13.88
CA THR A 21 31.00 -14.63 13.22
C THR A 21 30.47 -15.07 11.86
N LEU A 22 31.26 -15.83 11.10
CA LEU A 22 30.80 -16.47 9.87
C LEU A 22 29.63 -17.41 10.11
N LEU A 23 29.72 -18.31 11.08
CA LEU A 23 28.64 -19.25 11.41
C LEU A 23 27.37 -18.49 11.81
N GLY A 24 27.52 -17.43 12.61
CA GLY A 24 26.41 -16.54 12.96
C GLY A 24 25.78 -15.88 11.74
N ALA A 25 26.58 -15.31 10.83
CA ALA A 25 26.10 -14.68 9.61
C ALA A 25 25.42 -15.69 8.69
N ILE A 26 25.96 -16.89 8.53
CA ILE A 26 25.36 -17.99 7.75
C ILE A 26 24.02 -18.39 8.36
N ALA A 27 23.93 -18.55 9.68
CA ALA A 27 22.67 -18.86 10.36
C ALA A 27 21.62 -17.76 10.10
N LEU A 28 22.03 -16.50 10.11
CA LEU A 28 21.18 -15.34 9.84
C LEU A 28 20.71 -15.30 8.37
N VAL A 29 21.59 -15.63 7.42
CA VAL A 29 21.27 -15.80 5.99
C VAL A 29 20.25 -16.92 5.78
N LEU A 30 20.42 -18.06 6.45
CA LEU A 30 19.46 -19.17 6.38
C LEU A 30 18.09 -18.77 6.93
N LEU A 31 18.08 -18.05 8.06
CA LEU A 31 16.86 -17.50 8.64
C LEU A 31 16.14 -16.55 7.66
N ALA A 32 16.90 -15.62 7.06
CA ALA A 32 16.39 -14.68 6.07
C ALA A 32 15.76 -15.40 4.87
N TRP A 33 16.45 -16.44 4.34
CA TRP A 33 15.96 -17.23 3.21
C TRP A 33 14.63 -17.92 3.52
N ILE A 34 14.52 -18.55 4.70
CA ILE A 34 13.28 -19.22 5.14
C ILE A 34 12.13 -18.22 5.23
N ILE A 35 12.36 -17.08 5.89
CA ILE A 35 11.35 -16.03 6.05
C ILE A 35 10.96 -15.43 4.70
N ALA A 36 11.92 -15.18 3.81
CA ALA A 36 11.65 -14.62 2.49
C ALA A 36 10.77 -15.56 1.65
N ILE A 37 11.02 -16.88 1.69
CA ILE A 37 10.17 -17.87 1.03
C ILE A 37 8.76 -17.87 1.64
N ALA A 38 8.66 -17.82 2.97
CA ALA A 38 7.37 -17.77 3.66
C ALA A 38 6.57 -16.53 3.26
N VAL A 39 7.19 -15.35 3.25
CA VAL A 39 6.59 -14.08 2.82
C VAL A 39 6.14 -14.16 1.37
N ARG A 40 6.99 -14.63 0.45
CA ARG A 40 6.62 -14.76 -0.98
C ARG A 40 5.39 -15.64 -1.20
N LYS A 41 5.36 -16.80 -0.54
CA LYS A 41 4.24 -17.75 -0.64
C LYS A 41 2.98 -17.18 0.03
N GLY A 42 3.15 -16.59 1.21
CA GLY A 42 2.08 -15.96 1.98
C GLY A 42 1.45 -14.79 1.24
N SER A 43 2.25 -13.86 0.73
CA SER A 43 1.79 -12.71 -0.03
C SER A 43 1.06 -13.13 -1.29
N ARG A 44 1.64 -14.05 -2.08
CA ARG A 44 1.02 -14.53 -3.33
C ARG A 44 -0.33 -15.16 -3.05
N LYS A 45 -0.43 -16.00 -2.01
CA LYS A 45 -1.70 -16.66 -1.64
C LYS A 45 -2.70 -15.64 -1.06
N GLY A 46 -2.26 -14.74 -0.20
CA GLY A 46 -3.08 -13.71 0.45
C GLY A 46 -3.66 -12.71 -0.55
N LEU A 47 -2.82 -12.18 -1.46
CA LEU A 47 -3.25 -11.26 -2.52
C LEU A 47 -4.29 -11.88 -3.44
N LYS A 48 -4.07 -13.14 -3.86
CA LYS A 48 -5.03 -13.89 -4.67
C LYS A 48 -6.33 -14.16 -3.89
N ALA A 49 -6.24 -14.57 -2.63
CA ALA A 49 -7.40 -14.85 -1.77
C ALA A 49 -8.23 -13.59 -1.48
N ALA A 50 -7.59 -12.43 -1.32
CA ALA A 50 -8.24 -11.14 -1.18
C ALA A 50 -8.90 -10.64 -2.48
N GLY A 51 -8.75 -11.37 -3.59
CA GLY A 51 -9.31 -10.99 -4.88
C GLY A 51 -8.60 -9.79 -5.51
N PHE A 52 -7.32 -9.55 -5.17
CA PHE A 52 -6.55 -8.41 -5.69
C PHE A 52 -6.48 -8.43 -7.23
N ASN A 53 -6.53 -9.61 -7.86
CA ASN A 53 -6.68 -9.76 -9.32
C ASN A 53 -7.86 -8.95 -9.89
N ARG A 54 -9.01 -9.00 -9.22
CA ARG A 54 -10.23 -8.30 -9.64
C ARG A 54 -10.12 -6.80 -9.40
N LEU A 55 -9.39 -6.38 -8.37
CA LEU A 55 -9.14 -4.97 -8.10
C LEU A 55 -8.20 -4.37 -9.15
N LEU A 56 -7.10 -5.07 -9.48
CA LEU A 56 -6.14 -4.64 -10.51
C LEU A 56 -6.80 -4.47 -11.88
N THR A 57 -7.63 -5.44 -12.29
CA THR A 57 -8.39 -5.34 -13.55
C THR A 57 -9.45 -4.24 -13.50
N LYS A 58 -10.16 -4.08 -12.37
CA LYS A 58 -11.16 -3.02 -12.18
C LYS A 58 -10.56 -1.60 -12.19
N TRP A 59 -9.32 -1.45 -11.71
CA TRP A 59 -8.60 -0.17 -11.72
C TRP A 59 -7.94 0.13 -13.07
N GLY A 60 -8.04 -0.78 -14.06
CA GLY A 60 -7.44 -0.60 -15.37
C GLY A 60 -5.90 -0.75 -15.36
N LEU A 61 -5.33 -1.31 -14.29
CA LEU A 61 -3.89 -1.57 -14.19
C LEU A 61 -3.48 -2.81 -15.00
N THR A 62 -4.41 -3.74 -15.24
CA THR A 62 -4.21 -4.92 -16.08
C THR A 62 -5.46 -5.23 -16.90
N ASN A 63 -5.28 -5.79 -18.09
CA ASN A 63 -6.39 -6.06 -19.00
C ASN A 63 -7.00 -7.46 -18.85
N THR A 64 -6.25 -8.39 -18.25
CA THR A 64 -6.69 -9.77 -18.04
C THR A 64 -6.41 -10.24 -16.61
N ASN A 65 -7.14 -11.27 -16.17
CA ASN A 65 -6.89 -11.90 -14.87
C ASN A 65 -5.52 -12.61 -14.82
N GLU A 66 -5.02 -13.06 -15.97
CA GLU A 66 -3.70 -13.67 -16.11
C GLU A 66 -2.59 -12.64 -15.91
N GLN A 67 -2.68 -11.47 -16.55
CA GLN A 67 -1.75 -10.35 -16.32
C GLN A 67 -1.79 -9.86 -14.86
N ALA A 68 -2.98 -9.89 -14.23
CA ALA A 68 -3.12 -9.58 -12.81
C ALA A 68 -2.40 -10.61 -11.93
N ASP A 69 -2.44 -11.89 -12.29
CA ASP A 69 -1.73 -12.96 -11.60
C ASP A 69 -0.21 -12.83 -11.70
N ASP A 70 0.30 -12.46 -12.88
CA ASP A 70 1.72 -12.20 -13.10
C ASP A 70 2.22 -10.97 -12.35
N THR A 71 1.37 -9.93 -12.27
CA THR A 71 1.63 -8.74 -11.47
C THR A 71 1.73 -9.11 -9.99
N ILE A 72 0.82 -9.95 -9.48
CA ILE A 72 0.88 -10.43 -8.09
C ILE A 72 2.12 -11.29 -7.83
N ASP A 73 2.54 -12.13 -8.78
CA ASP A 73 3.79 -12.88 -8.66
C ASP A 73 5.00 -11.94 -8.62
N SER A 74 5.00 -10.90 -9.46
CA SER A 74 6.04 -9.87 -9.48
C SER A 74 6.11 -9.08 -8.18
N ILE A 75 4.96 -8.63 -7.64
CA ILE A 75 4.87 -8.01 -6.32
C ILE A 75 5.41 -8.95 -5.23
N SER A 76 5.04 -10.24 -5.29
CA SER A 76 5.51 -11.23 -4.31
C SER A 76 7.02 -11.48 -4.42
N LYS A 77 7.62 -11.37 -5.62
CA LYS A 77 9.07 -11.38 -5.81
C LYS A 77 9.72 -10.11 -5.24
N VAL A 78 9.12 -8.94 -5.43
CA VAL A 78 9.61 -7.70 -4.81
C VAL A 78 9.61 -7.84 -3.28
N LEU A 79 8.52 -8.36 -2.69
CA LEU A 79 8.44 -8.62 -1.26
C LEU A 79 9.50 -9.63 -0.78
N TYR A 80 9.80 -10.67 -1.57
CA TYR A 80 10.91 -11.59 -1.29
C TYR A 80 12.25 -10.85 -1.19
N TYR A 81 12.56 -9.98 -2.15
CA TYR A 81 13.79 -9.20 -2.12
C TYR A 81 13.79 -8.15 -1.01
N LEU A 82 12.63 -7.59 -0.67
CA LEU A 82 12.48 -6.65 0.43
C LEU A 82 12.81 -7.32 1.78
N VAL A 83 12.41 -8.58 1.98
CA VAL A 83 12.85 -9.34 3.16
C VAL A 83 14.37 -9.47 3.18
N TRP A 84 15.00 -9.91 2.08
CA TRP A 84 16.46 -9.98 2.02
C TRP A 84 17.11 -8.64 2.36
N LEU A 85 16.56 -7.56 1.80
CA LEU A 85 17.03 -6.21 2.00
C LEU A 85 16.99 -5.80 3.49
N ILE A 86 15.96 -6.19 4.25
CA ILE A 86 15.86 -5.95 5.71
C ILE A 86 16.89 -6.77 6.51
N PHE A 87 17.24 -7.98 6.05
CA PHE A 87 18.19 -8.85 6.74
C PHE A 87 19.65 -8.49 6.46
N ILE A 88 19.95 -7.84 5.33
CA ILE A 88 21.31 -7.42 4.93
C ILE A 88 22.05 -6.65 6.06
N PRO A 89 21.50 -5.59 6.68
CA PRO A 89 22.19 -4.85 7.73
C PRO A 89 22.57 -5.74 8.92
N GLY A 90 21.68 -6.66 9.32
CA GLY A 90 21.96 -7.63 10.38
C GLY A 90 23.09 -8.60 10.01
N ILE A 91 23.10 -9.08 8.77
CA ILE A 91 24.19 -9.92 8.25
C ILE A 91 25.51 -9.14 8.26
N LEU A 92 25.52 -7.90 7.77
CA LEU A 92 26.70 -7.03 7.74
C LEU A 92 27.21 -6.75 9.17
N SER A 93 26.31 -6.46 10.11
CA SER A 93 26.66 -6.25 11.52
C SER A 93 27.29 -7.49 12.14
N MET A 94 26.74 -8.69 11.87
CA MET A 94 27.30 -9.96 12.34
C MET A 94 28.70 -10.23 11.77
N LEU A 95 28.97 -9.78 10.55
CA LEU A 95 30.29 -9.83 9.92
C LEU A 95 31.25 -8.71 10.39
N GLY A 96 30.83 -7.86 11.33
CA GLY A 96 31.64 -6.76 11.87
C GLY A 96 31.62 -5.47 11.03
N LEU A 97 30.78 -5.38 9.99
CA LEU A 97 30.68 -4.23 9.08
C LEU A 97 29.72 -3.15 9.60
N ASN A 98 29.83 -2.80 10.88
CA ASN A 98 28.90 -1.89 11.57
C ASN A 98 28.86 -0.47 10.97
N ALA A 99 29.98 0.01 10.41
CA ALA A 99 30.04 1.32 9.77
C ALA A 99 29.10 1.44 8.55
N ILE A 100 28.83 0.31 7.87
CA ILE A 100 27.89 0.24 6.74
C ILE A 100 26.51 -0.17 7.25
N ALA A 101 26.44 -1.11 8.19
CA ALA A 101 25.16 -1.61 8.70
C ALA A 101 24.34 -0.54 9.44
N SER A 102 24.97 0.38 10.17
CA SER A 102 24.27 1.34 11.03
C SER A 102 23.38 2.33 10.24
N PRO A 103 23.89 3.05 9.21
CA PRO A 103 23.03 3.92 8.40
C PRO A 103 21.89 3.15 7.72
N LEU A 104 22.17 1.95 7.22
CA LEU A 104 21.15 1.09 6.62
C LEU A 104 20.07 0.73 7.65
N THR A 105 20.46 0.27 8.83
CA THR A 105 19.53 -0.12 9.92
C THR A 105 18.60 1.04 10.28
N ASN A 106 19.12 2.26 10.42
CA ASN A 106 18.30 3.44 10.71
C ASN A 106 17.25 3.73 9.62
N MET A 107 17.59 3.51 8.35
CA MET A 107 16.64 3.65 7.24
C MET A 107 15.57 2.54 7.29
N PHE A 108 15.95 1.31 7.64
CA PHE A 108 15.00 0.21 7.77
C PHE A 108 14.07 0.39 8.97
N ASP A 109 14.58 0.82 10.11
CA ASP A 109 13.77 1.09 11.29
C ASP A 109 12.75 2.19 10.99
N SER A 110 13.16 3.25 10.28
CA SER A 110 12.24 4.30 9.80
C SER A 110 11.22 3.77 8.78
N ALA A 111 11.61 2.84 7.90
CA ALA A 111 10.68 2.24 6.94
C ALA A 111 9.71 1.24 7.60
N LEU A 112 10.15 0.51 8.62
CA LEU A 112 9.35 -0.45 9.37
C LEU A 112 8.39 0.24 10.34
N SER A 113 8.76 1.38 10.94
CA SER A 113 7.85 2.18 11.77
C SER A 113 6.68 2.75 10.98
N PHE A 114 6.87 2.98 9.68
CA PHE A 114 5.80 3.39 8.77
C PHE A 114 4.80 2.26 8.48
N LEU A 115 5.20 0.98 8.61
CA LEU A 115 4.35 -0.14 8.23
C LEU A 115 3.09 -0.30 9.12
N PRO A 116 3.18 -0.23 10.48
CA PRO A 116 2.00 -0.16 11.35
C PRO A 116 1.08 1.03 11.03
N ASN A 117 1.67 2.20 10.85
CA ASN A 117 0.97 3.46 10.53
C ASN A 117 0.21 3.36 9.19
N LEU A 118 0.85 2.75 8.19
CA LEU A 118 0.24 2.48 6.89
C LEU A 118 -0.99 1.56 7.00
N LEU A 119 -0.92 0.51 7.84
CA LEU A 119 -2.06 -0.36 8.10
C LEU A 119 -3.20 0.38 8.80
N ALA A 120 -2.89 1.19 9.81
CA ALA A 120 -3.88 2.00 10.52
C ALA A 120 -4.60 2.97 9.56
N ALA A 121 -3.85 3.67 8.71
CA ALA A 121 -4.42 4.55 7.70
C ALA A 121 -5.26 3.82 6.64
N ALA A 122 -4.83 2.63 6.20
CA ALA A 122 -5.62 1.82 5.28
C ALA A 122 -6.98 1.42 5.90
N VAL A 123 -6.99 1.08 7.19
CA VAL A 123 -8.23 0.79 7.95
C VAL A 123 -9.10 2.05 8.04
N ILE A 124 -8.54 3.20 8.40
CA ILE A 124 -9.26 4.49 8.47
C ILE A 124 -9.90 4.83 7.13
N LEU A 125 -9.16 4.72 6.02
CA LEU A 125 -9.69 4.96 4.68
C LEU A 125 -10.81 3.97 4.33
N ALA A 126 -10.65 2.68 4.63
CA ALA A 126 -11.67 1.68 4.34
C ALA A 126 -12.99 2.01 5.04
N PHE A 127 -12.95 2.31 6.34
CA PHE A 127 -14.13 2.71 7.11
C PHE A 127 -14.70 4.04 6.64
N GLY A 128 -13.84 5.03 6.37
CA GLY A 128 -14.26 6.34 5.94
C GLY A 128 -14.93 6.34 4.56
N ILE A 129 -14.40 5.56 3.60
CA ILE A 129 -15.03 5.37 2.28
C ILE A 129 -16.39 4.68 2.44
N PHE A 130 -16.48 3.68 3.33
CA PHE A 130 -17.74 2.98 3.61
C PHE A 130 -18.81 3.95 4.14
N ILE A 131 -18.47 4.74 5.17
CA ILE A 131 -19.37 5.72 5.77
C ILE A 131 -19.73 6.82 4.77
N GLY A 132 -18.75 7.37 4.05
CA GLY A 132 -18.99 8.41 3.04
C GLY A 132 -19.96 7.95 1.96
N ARG A 133 -19.81 6.71 1.47
CA ARG A 133 -20.75 6.13 0.49
C ARG A 133 -22.15 5.95 1.06
N PHE A 134 -22.27 5.53 2.32
CA PHE A 134 -23.55 5.41 2.98
C PHE A 134 -24.26 6.77 3.07
N VAL A 135 -23.57 7.81 3.54
CA VAL A 135 -24.13 9.16 3.66
C VAL A 135 -24.49 9.73 2.28
N LYS A 136 -23.62 9.55 1.28
CA LYS A 136 -23.91 9.95 -0.11
C LYS A 136 -25.23 9.38 -0.61
N ASN A 137 -25.45 8.07 -0.41
CA ASN A 137 -26.64 7.40 -0.89
C ASN A 137 -27.89 7.89 -0.14
N LEU A 138 -27.78 8.13 1.16
CA LEU A 138 -28.86 8.70 1.96
C LEU A 138 -29.26 10.08 1.44
N VAL A 139 -28.27 10.97 1.24
CA VAL A 139 -28.48 12.31 0.69
C VAL A 139 -29.11 12.24 -0.71
N TYR A 140 -28.59 11.39 -1.58
CA TYR A 140 -29.15 11.20 -2.93
C TYR A 140 -30.63 10.81 -2.90
N ASN A 141 -31.00 9.83 -2.07
CA ASN A 141 -32.40 9.40 -1.95
C ASN A 141 -33.30 10.51 -1.42
N LEU A 142 -32.86 11.26 -0.42
CA LEU A 142 -33.62 12.39 0.13
C LEU A 142 -33.83 13.50 -0.93
N LEU A 143 -32.79 13.84 -1.69
CA LEU A 143 -32.86 14.87 -2.73
C LEU A 143 -33.83 14.50 -3.86
N ILE A 144 -33.91 13.21 -4.21
CA ILE A 144 -34.89 12.70 -5.18
C ILE A 144 -36.30 12.73 -4.61
N THR A 145 -36.51 12.27 -3.39
CA THR A 145 -37.84 12.30 -2.74
C THR A 145 -38.39 13.72 -2.65
N LEU A 146 -37.52 14.71 -2.40
CA LEU A 146 -37.88 16.12 -2.35
C LEU A 146 -38.08 16.77 -3.74
N ASN A 147 -37.89 16.03 -4.84
CA ASN A 147 -37.99 16.54 -6.21
C ASN A 147 -37.19 17.85 -6.44
N ILE A 148 -36.01 17.99 -5.82
CA ILE A 148 -35.21 19.22 -5.89
C ILE A 148 -34.86 19.58 -7.34
N ASP A 149 -34.72 18.58 -8.20
CA ASP A 149 -34.50 18.76 -9.63
C ASP A 149 -35.62 19.57 -10.31
N LYS A 150 -36.89 19.35 -9.92
CA LYS A 150 -38.03 20.12 -10.47
C LYS A 150 -38.06 21.54 -9.95
N TRP A 151 -37.69 21.75 -8.69
CA TRP A 151 -37.71 23.06 -8.06
C TRP A 151 -36.64 23.98 -8.64
N ILE A 152 -35.43 23.45 -8.84
CA ILE A 152 -34.33 24.18 -9.47
C ILE A 152 -34.64 24.42 -10.96
N ALA A 153 -35.12 23.41 -11.70
CA ALA A 153 -35.50 23.59 -13.10
C ALA A 153 -36.57 24.68 -13.27
N LYS A 154 -37.57 24.76 -12.37
CA LYS A 154 -38.55 25.85 -12.40
C LYS A 154 -37.95 27.24 -12.16
N MET A 155 -36.87 27.35 -11.40
CA MET A 155 -36.18 28.61 -11.14
C MET A 155 -35.20 29.01 -12.24
N THR A 156 -34.54 28.04 -12.88
CA THR A 156 -33.63 28.31 -14.00
C THR A 156 -34.35 28.40 -15.35
N SER A 157 -35.52 27.78 -15.52
CA SER A 157 -36.34 27.86 -16.74
C SER A 157 -37.23 29.11 -16.81
N SER A 158 -36.88 30.20 -16.12
CA SER A 158 -37.62 31.47 -16.20
C SER A 158 -37.13 32.44 -17.29
N GLU A 159 -36.12 32.09 -18.09
CA GLU A 159 -35.75 32.84 -19.30
C GLU A 159 -35.36 31.87 -20.42
N GLU A 160 -36.37 31.48 -21.21
CA GLU A 160 -36.39 31.51 -22.68
C GLU A 160 -37.43 30.51 -23.19
N VAL A 161 -38.57 31.07 -23.58
CA VAL A 161 -39.52 30.44 -24.49
C VAL A 161 -38.84 30.32 -25.85
N THR A 162 -38.57 29.10 -26.31
CA THR A 162 -38.84 28.74 -27.72
C THR A 162 -39.04 27.23 -27.85
N ASP A 163 -40.24 26.93 -28.31
CA ASP A 163 -40.76 25.74 -28.97
C ASP A 163 -39.81 24.62 -29.44
N ASN A 164 -40.24 23.40 -29.11
CA ASN A 164 -40.10 22.15 -29.87
C ASN A 164 -38.69 21.56 -30.10
N VAL A 165 -38.13 20.83 -29.12
CA VAL A 165 -37.38 19.56 -29.36
C VAL A 165 -37.45 18.64 -28.11
N VAL A 166 -38.27 17.58 -28.20
CA VAL A 166 -38.10 16.20 -27.68
C VAL A 166 -37.86 15.98 -26.15
N PRO A 167 -38.60 15.07 -25.49
CA PRO A 167 -38.29 14.66 -24.11
C PRO A 167 -36.97 13.90 -24.09
N SER A 168 -35.89 14.59 -23.73
CA SER A 168 -34.56 14.04 -23.56
C SER A 168 -34.48 13.25 -22.26
N VAL A 169 -35.14 12.08 -22.23
CA VAL A 169 -34.96 11.04 -21.21
C VAL A 169 -33.62 10.34 -21.44
N SER A 170 -32.53 11.08 -21.22
CA SER A 170 -31.19 10.51 -21.10
C SER A 170 -30.27 11.44 -20.30
N GLN A 171 -30.79 12.02 -19.21
CA GLN A 171 -29.96 12.80 -18.30
C GLN A 171 -29.31 11.86 -17.27
N LYS A 172 -28.19 11.25 -17.67
CA LYS A 172 -27.33 10.37 -16.85
C LYS A 172 -26.72 11.09 -15.60
N MET A 173 -26.97 12.40 -15.44
CA MET A 173 -26.52 13.27 -14.35
C MET A 173 -27.66 14.19 -13.85
N THR A 174 -28.45 13.69 -12.90
CA THR A 174 -29.42 14.46 -12.09
C THR A 174 -28.71 15.41 -11.12
N ILE A 175 -29.28 16.57 -10.78
CA ILE A 175 -28.67 17.54 -9.83
C ILE A 175 -28.50 16.88 -8.45
N ALA A 176 -29.48 16.06 -8.05
CA ALA A 176 -29.39 15.21 -6.87
C ALA A 176 -28.11 14.37 -6.82
N LYS A 177 -27.68 13.82 -7.97
CA LYS A 177 -26.45 13.01 -8.07
C LYS A 177 -25.21 13.87 -7.87
N VAL A 178 -25.17 15.06 -8.47
CA VAL A 178 -24.05 16.01 -8.33
C VAL A 178 -23.91 16.45 -6.87
N LEU A 179 -25.00 16.88 -6.24
CA LEU A 179 -24.99 17.32 -4.84
C LEU A 179 -24.59 16.19 -3.88
N SER A 180 -25.11 14.98 -4.08
CA SER A 180 -24.68 13.82 -3.27
C SER A 180 -23.18 13.54 -3.43
N ASN A 181 -22.62 13.74 -4.63
CA ASN A 181 -21.20 13.54 -4.89
C ASN A 181 -20.35 14.63 -4.22
N ILE A 182 -20.83 15.88 -4.17
CA ILE A 182 -20.18 16.96 -3.43
C ILE A 182 -20.15 16.61 -1.93
N VAL A 183 -21.26 16.18 -1.35
CA VAL A 183 -21.30 15.74 0.06
C VAL A 183 -20.32 14.61 0.32
N TYR A 184 -20.24 13.63 -0.59
CA TYR A 184 -19.25 12.57 -0.50
C TYR A 184 -17.82 13.11 -0.44
N ILE A 185 -17.45 14.05 -1.31
CA ILE A 185 -16.11 14.66 -1.34
C ILE A 185 -15.85 15.46 -0.04
N ILE A 186 -16.84 16.22 0.45
CA ILE A 186 -16.73 16.99 1.70
C ILE A 186 -16.42 16.09 2.89
N ILE A 187 -17.01 14.90 2.96
CA ILE A 187 -16.74 13.91 4.02
C ILE A 187 -15.40 13.21 3.79
N LEU A 188 -15.07 12.91 2.53
CA LEU A 188 -13.87 12.14 2.18
C LEU A 188 -12.57 12.91 2.45
N VAL A 189 -12.54 14.22 2.18
CA VAL A 189 -11.34 15.05 2.39
C VAL A 189 -10.80 14.95 3.84
N PRO A 190 -11.60 15.20 4.90
CA PRO A 190 -11.10 15.07 6.27
C PRO A 190 -10.72 13.64 6.66
N ILE A 191 -11.37 12.63 6.09
CA ILE A 191 -10.95 11.23 6.29
C ILE A 191 -9.57 10.99 5.69
N ILE A 192 -9.32 11.50 4.48
CA ILE A 192 -8.01 11.38 3.83
C ILE A 192 -6.95 12.13 4.64
N THR A 193 -7.26 13.31 5.18
CA THR A 193 -6.29 14.04 6.02
C THR A 193 -5.95 13.26 7.29
N VAL A 194 -6.93 12.70 8.00
CA VAL A 194 -6.69 11.88 9.19
C VAL A 194 -5.89 10.62 8.85
N ALA A 195 -6.20 9.96 7.73
CA ALA A 195 -5.44 8.80 7.28
C ALA A 195 -3.99 9.15 6.93
N LEU A 196 -3.75 10.29 6.26
CA LEU A 196 -2.41 10.76 5.94
C LEU A 196 -1.65 11.22 7.19
N GLU A 197 -2.33 11.84 8.16
CA GLU A 197 -1.72 12.21 9.45
C GLU A 197 -1.29 10.98 10.23
N THR A 198 -2.05 9.89 10.14
CA THR A 198 -1.71 8.59 10.75
C THR A 198 -0.45 7.96 10.13
N LEU A 199 -0.05 8.38 8.91
CA LEU A 199 1.16 7.89 8.23
C LEU A 199 2.45 8.51 8.77
N ASN A 200 2.38 9.69 9.38
CA ASN A 200 3.52 10.41 9.94
C ASN A 200 3.88 9.93 11.35
#